data_AF-A0A834DY29-F1
#
_entry.id   AF-A0A834DY29-F1
#
_cell.length_a   1.000
_cell.length_b   1.000
_cell.length_c   1.000
_cell.angle_alpha   90.00
_cell.angle_beta   90.00
_cell.angle_gamma   90.00
#
_symmetry.space_group_name_H-M   'P 1'
#
loop_
_entity.id
_entity.type
_entity.pdbx_description
1 polymer ?
#
loop_
_entity_poly.entity_id
_entity_poly.type
_entity_poly.pdbx_seq_one_letter_code
_entity_poly.pdbx_strand_id
1 'polypeptide(L)'
;MLRMGIHIPDRDAAWELEPGAFSDLYQRYQHCDAPICLYEQGRDIFEDEGRWSLILCATCGSQGTHRDCSSLRSNSKKWECEECAPSPEVTD
;
A
#
# COMPACT_ATOMS: atom_id res chain seq x y z
N MET A 1 -22.80 39.74 15.11
CA MET A 1 -22.52 38.48 14.40
C MET A 1 -21.02 38.33 14.31
N LEU A 2 -20.43 37.28 14.90
CA LEU A 2 -18.97 37.06 14.82
C LEU A 2 -18.63 36.48 13.45
N ARG A 3 -17.77 37.17 12.69
CA ARG A 3 -17.28 36.71 11.39
C ARG A 3 -16.03 35.86 11.66
N MET A 4 -16.23 34.54 11.78
CA MET A 4 -15.13 33.59 11.93
C MET A 4 -14.53 33.35 10.54
N GLY A 5 -13.24 33.62 10.38
CA GLY A 5 -12.50 33.39 9.15
C GLY A 5 -11.18 32.69 9.45
N ILE A 6 -10.73 31.89 8.49
CA ILE A 6 -9.39 31.27 8.49
C ILE A 6 -8.49 32.15 7.64
N HIS A 7 -7.41 32.64 8.25
CA HIS A 7 -6.35 33.34 7.52
C HIS A 7 -5.38 32.30 6.96
N ILE A 8 -5.24 32.26 5.63
CA ILE A 8 -4.22 31.45 4.95
C ILE A 8 -3.03 32.38 4.69
N PRO A 9 -1.90 32.20 5.38
CA PRO A 9 -0.71 33.02 5.15
C PRO A 9 -0.13 32.75 3.75
N ASP A 10 0.47 33.78 3.16
CA ASP A 10 1.22 33.67 1.91
C ASP A 10 2.59 33.04 2.18
N ARG A 11 2.62 31.72 2.25
CA ARG A 11 3.82 30.90 2.41
C ARG A 11 3.63 29.55 1.73
N ASP A 12 4.73 29.00 1.27
CA ASP A 12 4.79 27.62 0.80
C ASP A 12 4.41 26.67 1.93
N ALA A 13 3.99 25.47 1.54
CA ALA A 13 3.64 24.47 2.54
C ALA A 13 4.91 24.12 3.33
N ALA A 14 4.80 23.97 4.67
CA ALA A 14 5.99 23.77 5.51
C ALA A 14 6.83 22.56 5.06
N TRP A 15 6.17 21.54 4.49
CA TRP A 15 6.80 20.35 3.93
C TRP A 15 7.59 20.63 2.63
N GLU A 16 7.35 21.71 1.90
CA GLU A 16 8.14 22.06 0.71
C GLU A 16 9.51 22.68 1.06
N LEU A 17 9.69 23.13 2.32
CA LEU A 17 10.91 23.78 2.78
C LEU A 17 11.93 22.79 3.37
N GLU A 18 11.51 21.57 3.70
CA GLU A 18 12.40 20.56 4.28
C GLU A 18 13.16 19.79 3.18
N PRO A 19 14.50 19.74 3.23
CA PRO A 19 15.28 18.94 2.28
C PRO A 19 14.85 17.48 2.31
N GLY A 20 14.41 16.96 1.16
CA GLY A 20 14.02 15.56 1.04
C GLY A 20 12.65 15.21 1.63
N ALA A 21 11.76 16.17 1.84
CA ALA A 21 10.40 15.96 2.38
C ALA A 21 9.52 14.95 1.62
N PHE A 22 9.93 14.55 0.41
CA PHE A 22 9.23 13.58 -0.43
C PHE A 22 10.03 12.29 -0.66
N SER A 23 11.17 12.13 0.01
CA SER A 23 12.08 11.01 -0.26
C SER A 23 11.38 9.65 -0.12
N ASP A 24 10.48 9.55 0.86
CA ASP A 24 9.73 8.34 1.14
C ASP A 24 8.70 8.01 0.04
N LEU A 25 8.21 9.02 -0.71
CA LEU A 25 7.29 8.81 -1.83
C LEU A 25 7.94 8.11 -3.02
N TYR A 26 9.28 8.10 -3.10
CA TYR A 26 10.01 7.39 -4.15
C TYR A 26 10.20 5.91 -3.83
N GLN A 27 9.99 5.48 -2.59
CA GLN A 27 10.12 4.09 -2.20
C GLN A 27 8.81 3.36 -2.49
N ARG A 28 8.90 2.34 -3.34
CA ARG A 28 7.80 1.38 -3.48
C ARG A 28 7.75 0.51 -2.24
N TYR A 29 6.53 0.16 -1.83
CA TYR A 29 6.33 -0.80 -0.76
C TYR A 29 6.95 -2.15 -1.14
N GLN A 30 7.70 -2.76 -0.22
CA GLN A 30 8.56 -3.92 -0.50
C GLN A 30 8.45 -5.04 0.55
N HIS A 31 7.38 -5.06 1.34
CA HIS A 31 7.15 -6.05 2.40
C HIS A 31 5.97 -6.98 2.09
N CYS A 32 6.05 -8.24 2.52
CA CYS A 32 4.95 -9.18 2.49
C CYS A 32 4.14 -9.16 3.81
N ASP A 33 2.93 -8.62 3.72
CA ASP A 33 1.98 -8.44 4.83
C ASP A 33 1.05 -9.64 5.03
N ALA A 34 1.22 -10.71 4.26
CA ALA A 34 0.42 -11.91 4.43
C ALA A 34 0.51 -12.42 5.89
N PRO A 35 -0.60 -12.82 6.52
CA PRO A 35 -0.59 -13.31 7.90
C PRO A 35 0.44 -14.42 8.12
N ILE A 36 0.62 -15.28 7.12
CA ILE A 36 1.64 -16.32 7.07
C ILE A 36 2.48 -16.11 5.80
N CYS A 37 3.76 -15.80 5.97
CA CYS A 37 4.72 -15.78 4.86
C CYS A 37 5.25 -17.20 4.62
N LEU A 38 5.14 -17.68 3.39
CA LEU A 38 5.62 -19.00 2.97
C LEU A 38 7.04 -18.98 2.41
N TYR A 39 7.61 -17.79 2.18
CA TYR A 39 8.93 -17.65 1.57
C TYR A 39 10.04 -17.73 2.62
N GLU A 40 10.91 -18.73 2.52
CA GLU A 40 11.95 -19.02 3.51
C GLU A 40 13.01 -17.91 3.59
N GLN A 41 13.17 -17.15 2.51
CA GLN A 41 14.13 -16.06 2.40
C GLN A 41 13.70 -14.81 3.19
N GLY A 42 12.43 -14.73 3.56
CA GLY A 42 11.88 -13.64 4.38
C GLY A 42 10.85 -12.78 3.64
N ARG A 43 10.32 -11.79 4.35
CA ARG A 43 9.18 -10.96 3.90
C ARG A 43 9.59 -9.83 2.95
N ASP A 44 10.82 -9.37 3.04
CA ASP A 44 11.36 -8.25 2.24
C ASP A 44 12.09 -8.71 0.97
N ILE A 45 12.14 -10.02 0.71
CA ILE A 45 12.78 -10.61 -0.45
C ILE A 45 11.71 -11.10 -1.41
N PHE A 46 11.86 -10.79 -2.69
CA PHE A 46 10.91 -11.16 -3.73
C PHE A 46 11.61 -11.34 -5.07
N GLU A 47 10.97 -12.08 -5.97
CA GLU A 47 11.41 -12.28 -7.35
C GLU A 47 10.71 -11.27 -8.29
N ASP A 48 11.29 -11.00 -9.46
CA ASP A 48 10.63 -10.16 -10.47
C ASP A 48 9.36 -10.82 -11.02
N GLU A 49 9.39 -12.15 -11.19
CA GLU A 49 8.30 -12.96 -11.69
C GLU A 49 8.20 -14.28 -10.93
N GLY A 50 7.02 -14.91 -10.94
CA GLY A 50 6.81 -16.23 -10.36
C GLY A 50 5.91 -16.23 -9.14
N ARG A 51 6.17 -17.16 -8.23
CA ARG A 51 5.36 -17.41 -7.02
C ARG A 51 5.77 -16.52 -5.84
N TRP A 52 7.01 -16.04 -5.86
CA TRP A 52 7.58 -15.15 -4.86
C TRP A 52 7.68 -13.72 -5.36
N SER A 53 7.01 -13.37 -6.46
CA SER A 53 6.86 -11.98 -6.85
C SER A 53 5.96 -11.23 -5.88
N LEU A 54 6.35 -10.00 -5.56
CA LEU A 54 5.57 -9.13 -4.69
C LEU A 54 4.44 -8.47 -5.48
N ILE A 55 3.22 -8.66 -5.01
CA ILE A 55 2.01 -8.06 -5.58
C ILE A 55 1.51 -7.02 -4.60
N LEU A 56 1.41 -5.77 -5.05
CA LEU A 56 0.88 -4.67 -4.25
C LEU A 56 -0.64 -4.59 -4.39
N CYS A 57 -1.29 -4.06 -3.36
CA CYS A 57 -2.72 -3.80 -3.40
C CYS A 57 -3.03 -2.84 -4.56
N ALA A 58 -3.96 -3.24 -5.42
CA ALA A 58 -4.33 -2.45 -6.60
C ALA A 58 -5.01 -1.11 -6.27
N THR A 59 -5.47 -0.93 -5.02
CA THR A 59 -6.22 0.23 -4.56
C THR A 59 -5.34 1.21 -3.79
N CYS A 60 -4.66 0.76 -2.72
CA CYS A 60 -3.84 1.66 -1.90
C CYS A 60 -2.35 1.62 -2.25
N GLY A 61 -1.84 0.51 -2.79
CA GLY A 61 -0.39 0.30 -2.99
C GLY A 61 0.45 0.26 -1.71
N SER A 62 -0.17 0.41 -0.53
CA SER A 62 0.50 0.51 0.77
C SER A 62 0.66 -0.83 1.49
N GLN A 63 0.09 -1.90 0.93
CA GLN A 63 0.28 -3.26 1.40
C GLN A 63 0.74 -4.13 0.24
N GLY A 64 1.46 -5.21 0.55
CA GLY A 64 2.02 -6.15 -0.39
C GLY A 64 1.93 -7.59 0.09
N THR A 65 1.92 -8.54 -0.84
CA THR A 65 1.99 -9.97 -0.53
C THR A 65 2.78 -10.69 -1.60
N HIS A 66 3.50 -11.75 -1.24
CA HIS A 66 3.91 -12.71 -2.27
C HIS A 66 2.67 -13.37 -2.87
N ARG A 67 2.78 -13.76 -4.14
CA ARG A 67 1.67 -14.38 -4.87
C ARG A 67 1.09 -15.61 -4.16
N ASP A 68 1.96 -16.51 -3.71
CA ASP A 68 1.53 -17.73 -3.03
C ASP A 68 1.07 -17.49 -1.59
N CYS A 69 1.59 -16.45 -0.92
CA CYS A 69 1.20 -16.12 0.45
C CYS A 69 -0.25 -15.62 0.56
N SER A 70 -0.82 -15.11 -0.54
CA SER A 70 -2.23 -14.64 -0.59
C SER A 70 -3.18 -15.64 -1.26
N SER A 71 -2.73 -16.85 -1.57
CA SER A 71 -3.52 -17.85 -2.31
C SER A 71 -4.15 -17.31 -3.60
N LEU A 72 -3.49 -16.33 -4.22
CA LEU A 72 -4.01 -15.68 -5.42
C LEU A 72 -4.12 -16.73 -6.53
N ARG A 73 -5.29 -16.81 -7.19
CA ARG A 73 -5.45 -17.66 -8.37
C ARG A 73 -4.35 -17.30 -9.39
N SER A 74 -3.76 -18.29 -10.04
CA SER A 74 -2.67 -18.13 -11.00
C SER A 74 -2.98 -17.19 -12.17
N ASN A 75 -4.26 -16.93 -12.47
CA ASN A 75 -4.69 -15.99 -13.50
C ASN A 75 -5.21 -14.64 -12.95
N SER A 76 -5.22 -14.43 -11.63
CA SER A 76 -5.59 -13.13 -11.07
C SER A 76 -4.46 -12.13 -11.32
N LYS A 77 -4.80 -11.01 -11.96
CA LYS A 77 -3.88 -9.90 -12.21
C LYS A 77 -3.90 -8.83 -11.12
N LYS A 78 -4.87 -8.90 -10.21
CA LYS A 78 -5.08 -7.90 -9.16
C LYS A 78 -5.24 -8.59 -7.81
N TRP A 79 -4.71 -7.95 -6.78
CA TRP A 79 -4.90 -8.30 -5.39
C TRP A 79 -5.32 -7.03 -4.64
N GLU A 80 -6.19 -7.19 -3.66
CA GLU A 80 -6.63 -6.13 -2.76
C GLU A 80 -6.37 -6.59 -1.32
N CYS A 81 -5.85 -5.68 -0.49
CA CYS A 81 -5.68 -5.98 0.93
C CYS A 81 -7.03 -6.03 1.64
N GLU A 82 -7.06 -6.57 2.86
CA GLU A 82 -8.28 -6.73 3.65
C GLU A 82 -9.04 -5.40 3.86
N GLU A 83 -8.32 -4.29 4.01
CA GLU A 83 -8.91 -2.95 4.19
C GLU A 83 -9.55 -2.39 2.91
N CYS A 84 -9.03 -2.78 1.75
CA CYS A 84 -9.49 -2.29 0.45
C CYS A 84 -10.50 -3.23 -0.22
N ALA A 85 -10.50 -4.51 0.17
CA ALA A 85 -11.42 -5.50 -0.37
C ALA A 85 -12.87 -5.12 0.01
N PRO A 86 -13.83 -5.33 -0.90
CA PRO A 86 -15.22 -5.08 -0.59
C PRO A 86 -15.67 -5.95 0.60
N SER A 87 -16.30 -5.32 1.59
CA SER A 87 -16.93 -6.06 2.68
C SER A 87 -17.95 -7.05 2.11
N PRO A 88 -18.05 -8.28 2.64
CA PRO A 88 -19.09 -9.20 2.19
C PRO A 88 -20.45 -8.51 2.36
N GLU A 89 -21.24 -8.46 1.28
CA GLU A 89 -22.61 -7.95 1.34
C GLU A 89 -23.38 -8.80 2.36
N VAL A 90 -23.92 -8.15 3.40
CA VAL A 90 -24.84 -8.81 4.32
C VAL A 90 -26.15 -8.99 3.56
N THR A 91 -26.38 -10.17 3.01
CA THR A 91 -27.70 -10.56 2.50
C THR A 91 -28.59 -10.85 3.72
N ASP A 92 -29.58 -9.97 3.95
CA ASP A 92 -30.72 -10.23 4.84
C ASP A 92 -31.60 -11.35 4.29
#